data_AF-A0A6J8D192-F1
#
_entry.id   AF-A0A6J8D192-F1
#
_cell.length_a   1.000
_cell.length_b   1.000
_cell.length_c   1.000
_cell.angle_alpha   90.00
_cell.angle_beta   90.00
_cell.angle_gamma   90.00
#
_symmetry.space_group_name_H-M   'P 1'
#
loop_
_entity.id
_entity.type
_entity.pdbx_description
1 polymer ?
#
loop_
_entity_poly.entity_id
_entity_poly.type
_entity_poly.pdbx_seq_one_letter_code
_entity_poly.pdbx_strand_id
1 'polypeptide(L)'
;MASIQSIKTECDKHRKQLNLYCPSHLMPCCDECTSTSHSKCTGIQHLPSVVEETKIEKSKESVEKDINSILHLLDKIEDNISTNIKTGEQQCEDIKISIGVHQIEQKVQQCQQYVENLEKDDRVKTFDIKMKQNHKTKKILSKLGSLESLGQVTLVHSDIEVKRETSVRRKAQVQLQHSNINNMTMNMRQR
;
A
#
# COMPACT_ATOMS: atom_id res chain seq x y z
N MET A 1 -37.01 -7.24 38.48
CA MET A 1 -36.31 -6.79 39.72
C MET A 1 -36.71 -7.73 40.84
N ALA A 2 -35.87 -8.73 41.15
CA ALA A 2 -36.16 -9.68 42.21
C ALA A 2 -35.87 -9.03 43.57
N SER A 3 -36.88 -9.01 44.44
CA SER A 3 -36.83 -8.50 45.80
C SER A 3 -35.73 -9.21 46.60
N ILE A 4 -34.84 -8.46 47.24
CA ILE A 4 -33.90 -8.98 48.24
C ILE A 4 -34.77 -9.53 49.39
N GLN A 5 -34.98 -10.84 49.41
CA GLN A 5 -35.55 -11.53 50.58
C GLN A 5 -34.66 -11.20 51.78
N SER A 6 -35.27 -10.82 52.91
CA SER A 6 -34.53 -10.51 54.13
C SER A 6 -33.62 -11.70 54.48
N ILE A 7 -32.31 -11.50 54.40
CA ILE A 7 -31.34 -12.51 54.80
C ILE A 7 -31.58 -12.74 56.29
N LYS A 8 -32.01 -13.96 56.67
CA LYS A 8 -32.13 -14.32 58.08
C LYS A 8 -30.78 -14.10 58.74
N THR A 9 -30.75 -13.29 59.80
CA THR A 9 -29.55 -13.00 60.59
C THR A 9 -29.42 -13.92 61.80
N GLU A 10 -30.46 -14.68 62.10
CA GLU A 10 -30.57 -15.53 63.30
C GLU A 10 -30.92 -16.98 62.95
N CYS A 11 -30.40 -17.90 63.76
CA CYS A 11 -30.71 -19.32 63.69
C CYS A 11 -32.11 -19.60 64.21
N ASP A 12 -32.92 -20.32 63.42
CA ASP A 12 -34.30 -20.67 63.80
C ASP A 12 -34.39 -21.53 65.07
N LYS A 13 -33.41 -22.40 65.32
CA LYS A 13 -33.40 -23.33 66.46
C LYS A 13 -32.90 -22.67 67.75
N HIS A 14 -31.85 -21.87 67.64
CA HIS A 14 -31.11 -21.35 68.80
C HIS A 14 -31.37 -19.86 69.06
N ARG A 15 -32.04 -19.15 68.13
CA ARG A 15 -32.25 -17.69 68.18
C ARG A 15 -30.95 -16.90 68.39
N LYS A 16 -29.83 -17.46 67.91
CA LYS A 16 -28.49 -16.86 67.94
C LYS A 16 -28.09 -16.37 66.56
N GLN A 17 -27.22 -15.37 66.51
CA GLN A 17 -26.72 -14.80 65.26
C GLN A 17 -26.01 -15.86 64.40
N LEU A 18 -26.25 -15.81 63.10
CA LEU A 18 -25.57 -16.64 62.11
C LEU A 18 -24.21 -16.01 61.77
N ASN A 19 -23.14 -16.56 62.35
CA ASN A 19 -21.77 -16.07 62.16
C ASN A 19 -20.85 -17.10 61.50
N LEU A 20 -21.34 -18.31 61.24
CA LEU A 20 -20.59 -19.40 60.65
C LEU A 20 -21.23 -19.89 59.34
N TYR A 21 -20.42 -20.51 58.49
CA TYR A 21 -20.85 -21.15 57.25
C TYR A 21 -20.37 -22.60 57.23
N CYS A 22 -21.31 -23.54 57.06
CA CYS A 22 -20.99 -24.95 56.95
C CYS A 22 -20.88 -25.35 55.47
N PRO A 23 -19.69 -25.68 54.96
CA PRO A 23 -19.52 -26.05 53.55
C PRO A 23 -20.16 -27.41 53.22
N SER A 24 -20.23 -28.35 54.17
CA SER A 24 -20.86 -29.66 53.94
C SER A 24 -22.36 -29.59 53.66
N HIS A 25 -23.03 -28.54 54.17
CA HIS A 25 -24.47 -28.35 54.04
C HIS A 25 -24.83 -27.06 53.27
N LEU A 26 -23.81 -26.32 52.80
CA LEU A 26 -23.93 -25.07 52.07
C LEU A 26 -24.88 -24.06 52.74
N MET A 27 -24.80 -23.93 54.07
CA MET A 27 -25.71 -23.07 54.82
C MET A 27 -25.03 -22.30 55.95
N PRO A 28 -25.49 -21.08 56.24
CA PRO A 28 -25.07 -20.34 57.42
C PRO A 28 -25.63 -20.97 58.70
N CYS A 29 -24.83 -20.98 59.77
CA CYS A 29 -25.20 -21.53 61.07
C CYS A 29 -24.66 -20.66 62.23
N CYS A 30 -25.16 -20.90 63.43
CA CYS A 30 -24.65 -20.29 64.66
C CYS A 30 -23.72 -21.27 65.40
N ASP A 31 -22.96 -20.77 66.37
CA ASP A 31 -21.97 -21.57 67.12
C ASP A 31 -22.60 -22.81 67.78
N GLU A 32 -23.81 -22.72 68.33
CA GLU A 32 -24.51 -23.87 68.94
C GLU A 32 -24.90 -24.98 67.96
N CYS A 33 -25.13 -24.63 66.68
CA CYS A 33 -25.38 -25.64 65.66
C CYS A 33 -24.13 -26.49 65.40
N THR A 34 -22.92 -25.96 65.64
CA THR A 34 -21.67 -26.71 65.45
C THR A 34 -21.54 -27.87 66.41
N SER A 35 -21.96 -27.71 67.66
CA SER A 35 -21.89 -28.76 68.67
C SER A 35 -23.04 -29.77 68.59
N THR A 36 -24.15 -29.40 67.94
CA THR A 36 -25.37 -30.24 67.88
C THR A 36 -25.55 -30.88 66.51
N SER A 37 -25.96 -30.08 65.53
CA SER A 37 -26.39 -30.53 64.19
C SER A 37 -25.21 -30.69 63.22
N HIS A 38 -24.09 -30.03 63.48
CA HIS A 38 -22.89 -30.04 62.62
C HIS A 38 -21.64 -30.59 63.34
N SER A 39 -21.81 -31.39 64.39
CA SER A 39 -20.71 -31.94 65.20
C SER A 39 -19.75 -32.83 64.43
N LYS A 40 -20.21 -33.39 63.30
CA LYS A 40 -19.40 -34.20 62.38
C LYS A 40 -18.94 -33.44 61.14
N CYS A 41 -19.32 -32.17 60.98
CA CYS A 41 -18.93 -31.35 59.84
C CYS A 41 -17.54 -30.76 60.08
N THR A 42 -16.71 -30.77 59.03
CA THR A 42 -15.37 -30.19 59.06
C THR A 42 -15.31 -28.93 58.20
N GLY A 43 -14.32 -28.07 58.47
CA GLY A 43 -14.07 -26.87 57.67
C GLY A 43 -15.15 -25.79 57.79
N ILE A 44 -15.87 -25.72 58.91
CA ILE A 44 -16.82 -24.62 59.17
C ILE A 44 -16.03 -23.31 59.26
N GLN A 45 -16.43 -22.32 58.47
CA GLN A 45 -15.75 -21.04 58.32
C GLN A 45 -16.58 -19.90 58.91
N HIS A 46 -15.94 -18.76 59.14
CA HIS A 46 -16.62 -17.54 59.56
C HIS A 46 -17.41 -16.94 58.38
N LEU A 47 -18.71 -16.74 58.55
CA LEU A 47 -19.63 -16.35 57.48
C LEU A 47 -19.27 -15.00 56.84
N PRO A 48 -18.94 -13.94 57.60
CA PRO A 48 -18.45 -12.68 57.01
C PRO A 48 -17.26 -12.86 56.06
N SER A 49 -16.31 -13.74 56.41
CA SER A 49 -15.14 -14.01 55.58
C SER A 49 -15.52 -14.71 54.27
N VAL A 50 -16.39 -15.73 54.34
CA VAL A 50 -16.91 -16.42 53.13
C VAL A 50 -17.68 -15.46 52.22
N VAL A 51 -18.46 -14.55 52.80
CA VAL A 51 -19.19 -13.53 52.04
C VAL A 51 -18.22 -12.55 51.36
N GLU A 52 -17.17 -12.13 52.04
CA GLU A 52 -16.14 -11.26 51.50
C GLU A 52 -15.36 -11.94 50.36
N GLU A 53 -14.90 -13.18 50.56
CA GLU A 53 -14.25 -14.00 49.53
C GLU A 53 -15.15 -14.17 48.30
N THR A 54 -16.42 -14.48 48.50
CA THR A 54 -17.40 -14.63 47.39
C THR A 54 -17.59 -13.32 46.62
N LYS A 55 -17.57 -12.16 47.30
CA LYS A 55 -17.64 -10.85 46.64
C LYS A 55 -16.40 -10.57 45.82
N ILE A 56 -15.22 -10.88 46.35
CA ILE A 56 -13.94 -10.72 45.66
C ILE A 56 -13.92 -11.60 44.41
N GLU A 57 -14.30 -12.88 44.52
CA GLU A 57 -14.28 -13.79 43.37
C GLU A 57 -15.24 -13.32 42.26
N LYS A 58 -16.46 -12.86 42.62
CA LYS A 58 -17.38 -12.27 41.63
C LYS A 58 -16.80 -11.02 40.97
N SER A 59 -16.11 -10.18 41.73
CA SER A 59 -15.44 -9.00 41.17
C SER A 59 -14.33 -9.40 40.20
N LYS A 60 -13.56 -10.45 40.54
CA LYS A 60 -12.50 -10.99 39.69
C LYS A 60 -13.06 -11.56 38.39
N GLU A 61 -14.12 -12.38 38.45
CA GLU A 61 -14.82 -12.88 37.26
C GLU A 61 -15.30 -11.74 36.34
N SER A 62 -15.78 -10.63 36.93
CA SER A 62 -16.19 -9.45 36.16
C SER A 62 -14.99 -8.82 35.45
N VAL A 63 -13.88 -8.62 36.14
CA VAL A 63 -12.65 -8.05 35.58
C VAL A 63 -12.07 -8.95 34.49
N GLU A 64 -12.09 -10.28 34.67
CA GLU A 64 -11.64 -11.23 33.64
C GLU A 64 -12.49 -11.15 32.36
N LYS A 65 -13.81 -10.95 32.49
CA LYS A 65 -14.68 -10.71 31.33
C LYS A 65 -14.31 -9.41 30.61
N ASP A 66 -14.06 -8.35 31.36
CA ASP A 66 -13.67 -7.06 30.78
C ASP A 66 -12.31 -7.15 30.07
N ILE A 67 -11.33 -7.83 30.67
CA ILE A 67 -10.02 -8.11 30.06
C ILE A 67 -10.20 -8.87 28.73
N ASN A 68 -10.96 -9.96 28.74
CA ASN A 68 -11.21 -10.74 27.53
C ASN A 68 -11.91 -9.92 26.43
N SER A 69 -12.84 -9.03 26.82
CA SER A 69 -13.48 -8.13 25.86
C SER A 69 -12.50 -7.11 25.28
N ILE A 70 -11.57 -6.58 26.08
CA ILE A 70 -10.55 -5.64 25.62
C ILE A 70 -9.58 -6.34 24.66
N LEU A 71 -9.13 -7.55 24.99
CA LEU A 71 -8.24 -8.32 24.11
C LEU A 71 -8.86 -8.54 22.73
N HIS A 72 -10.12 -8.96 22.67
CA HIS A 72 -10.81 -9.13 21.40
C HIS A 72 -11.01 -7.82 20.62
N LEU A 73 -11.13 -6.67 21.30
CA LEU A 73 -11.16 -5.37 20.63
C LEU A 73 -9.78 -5.00 20.07
N LEU A 74 -8.70 -5.33 20.77
CA LEU A 74 -7.33 -5.11 20.29
C LEU A 74 -7.04 -5.93 19.03
N ASP A 75 -7.42 -7.21 19.00
CA ASP A 75 -7.27 -8.06 17.81
C ASP A 75 -7.97 -7.45 16.59
N LYS A 76 -9.20 -6.95 16.77
CA LYS A 76 -9.94 -6.26 15.70
C LYS A 76 -9.27 -4.98 15.22
N ILE A 77 -8.64 -4.23 16.13
CA ILE A 77 -7.89 -3.02 15.77
C ILE A 77 -6.66 -3.40 14.95
N GLU A 78 -5.94 -4.44 15.36
CA GLU A 78 -4.76 -4.95 14.64
C GLU A 78 -5.13 -5.40 13.21
N ASP A 79 -6.21 -6.17 13.07
CA ASP A 79 -6.72 -6.60 11.76
C ASP A 79 -7.08 -5.43 10.84
N ASN A 80 -7.74 -4.41 11.40
CA ASN A 80 -8.10 -3.20 10.67
C ASN A 80 -6.87 -2.40 10.22
N ILE A 81 -5.88 -2.25 11.10
CA ILE A 81 -4.61 -1.58 10.77
C ILE A 81 -3.90 -2.34 9.65
N SER A 82 -3.78 -3.66 9.76
CA SER A 82 -3.16 -4.53 8.75
C SER A 82 -3.85 -4.40 7.38
N THR A 83 -5.18 -4.38 7.37
CA THR A 83 -5.99 -4.20 6.16
C THR A 83 -5.81 -2.82 5.53
N ASN A 84 -5.78 -1.77 6.36
CA ASN A 84 -5.56 -0.41 5.88
C ASN A 84 -4.16 -0.21 5.30
N ILE A 85 -3.13 -0.82 5.91
CA ILE A 85 -1.76 -0.78 5.38
C ILE A 85 -1.72 -1.42 4.00
N LYS A 86 -2.25 -2.65 3.85
CA LYS A 86 -2.29 -3.35 2.55
C LYS A 86 -3.04 -2.55 1.48
N THR A 87 -4.16 -1.93 1.86
CA THR A 87 -4.94 -1.08 0.96
C THR A 87 -4.16 0.15 0.53
N GLY A 88 -3.47 0.81 1.47
CA GLY A 88 -2.63 1.97 1.19
C GLY A 88 -1.43 1.63 0.29
N GLU A 89 -0.79 0.47 0.50
CA GLU A 89 0.28 -0.02 -0.36
C GLU A 89 -0.21 -0.25 -1.80
N GLN A 90 -1.37 -0.88 -1.98
CA GLN A 90 -1.97 -1.09 -3.30
C GLN A 90 -2.28 0.24 -3.99
N GLN A 91 -2.92 1.19 -3.29
CA GLN A 91 -3.22 2.51 -3.84
C GLN A 91 -1.96 3.26 -4.26
N CYS A 92 -0.87 3.15 -3.48
CA CYS A 92 0.41 3.75 -3.83
C CYS A 92 0.98 3.15 -5.13
N GLU A 93 0.86 1.84 -5.32
CA GLU A 93 1.31 1.17 -6.54
C GLU A 93 0.47 1.57 -7.75
N ASP A 94 -0.86 1.64 -7.60
CA ASP A 94 -1.76 2.11 -8.66
C ASP A 94 -1.44 3.54 -9.10
N ILE A 95 -1.12 4.43 -8.15
CA ILE A 95 -0.69 5.81 -8.43
C ILE A 95 0.63 5.82 -9.21
N LYS A 96 1.62 5.00 -8.84
CA LYS A 96 2.89 4.93 -9.58
C LYS A 96 2.67 4.46 -11.02
N ILE A 97 1.82 3.45 -11.22
CA ILE A 97 1.46 2.96 -12.56
C ILE A 97 0.80 4.09 -13.35
N SER A 98 -0.18 4.79 -12.75
CA SER A 98 -0.88 5.90 -13.39
C SER A 98 0.06 7.04 -13.80
N ILE A 99 0.99 7.44 -12.92
CA ILE A 99 2.02 8.43 -13.23
C ILE A 99 2.91 7.94 -14.38
N GLY A 100 3.32 6.67 -14.36
CA GLY A 100 4.13 6.07 -15.42
C GLY A 100 3.45 6.09 -16.78
N VAL A 101 2.16 5.70 -16.84
CA VAL A 101 1.34 5.78 -18.06
C VAL A 101 1.26 7.21 -18.57
N HIS A 102 0.95 8.17 -17.69
CA HIS A 102 0.84 9.57 -18.08
C HIS A 102 2.15 10.14 -18.64
N GLN A 103 3.30 9.78 -18.06
CA GLN A 103 4.61 10.18 -18.58
C GLN A 103 4.88 9.60 -19.97
N ILE A 104 4.44 8.37 -20.24
CA ILE A 104 4.56 7.75 -21.57
C ILE A 104 3.65 8.48 -22.56
N GLU A 105 2.40 8.75 -22.21
CA GLU A 105 1.46 9.49 -23.05
C GLU A 105 2.00 10.87 -23.45
N GLN A 106 2.57 11.61 -22.49
CA GLN A 106 3.21 12.90 -22.78
C GLN A 106 4.36 12.77 -23.78
N LYS A 107 5.21 11.74 -23.65
CA LYS A 107 6.30 11.48 -24.61
C LYS A 107 5.79 11.12 -25.99
N VAL A 108 4.74 10.30 -26.08
CA VAL A 108 4.11 9.94 -27.34
C VAL A 108 3.55 11.18 -28.04
N GLN A 109 2.85 12.05 -27.32
CA GLN A 109 2.34 13.32 -27.85
C GLN A 109 3.46 14.23 -28.36
N GLN A 110 4.58 14.34 -27.62
CA GLN A 110 5.74 15.10 -28.06
C GLN A 110 6.35 14.53 -29.35
N CYS A 111 6.47 13.21 -29.46
CA CYS A 111 6.95 12.56 -30.68
C CYS A 111 6.00 12.77 -31.86
N GLN A 112 4.68 12.65 -31.66
CA GLN A 112 3.69 12.91 -32.69
C GLN A 112 3.78 14.35 -33.20
N GLN A 113 3.83 15.32 -32.29
CA GLN A 113 3.96 16.72 -32.65
C GLN A 113 5.27 17.01 -33.40
N TYR A 114 6.37 16.36 -33.01
CA TYR A 114 7.64 16.46 -33.74
C TYR A 114 7.54 15.94 -35.17
N VAL A 115 6.90 14.78 -35.38
CA VAL A 115 6.68 14.22 -36.73
C VAL A 115 5.80 15.14 -37.57
N GLU A 116 4.68 15.61 -37.02
CA GLU A 116 3.80 16.55 -37.73
C GLU A 116 4.54 17.84 -38.13
N ASN A 117 5.42 18.35 -37.27
CA ASN A 117 6.21 19.54 -37.57
C ASN A 117 7.24 19.27 -38.68
N LEU A 118 7.83 18.07 -38.75
CA LEU A 118 8.72 17.68 -39.85
C LEU A 118 7.97 17.57 -41.18
N GLU A 119 6.75 17.04 -41.19
CA GLU A 119 5.93 16.93 -42.41
C GLU A 119 5.46 18.31 -42.94
N LYS A 120 5.27 19.27 -42.02
CA LYS A 120 4.92 20.66 -42.33
C LYS A 120 6.12 21.52 -42.73
N ASP A 121 7.36 21.11 -42.49
CA ASP A 121 8.56 21.86 -42.90
C ASP A 121 8.85 21.63 -44.41
N ASP A 122 8.41 22.57 -45.25
CA ASP A 122 8.60 22.55 -46.70
C ASP A 122 10.08 22.57 -47.14
N ARG A 123 11.04 22.82 -46.24
CA ARG A 123 12.47 22.69 -46.52
C ARG A 123 12.92 21.24 -46.68
N VAL A 124 12.14 20.27 -46.22
CA VAL A 124 12.44 18.83 -46.33
C VAL A 124 11.95 18.24 -47.65
N LYS A 125 11.00 18.90 -48.35
CA LYS A 125 10.28 18.29 -49.49
C LYS A 125 11.01 18.32 -50.84
N THR A 126 12.03 19.15 -51.02
CA THR A 126 12.75 19.20 -52.31
C THR A 126 14.22 19.54 -52.12
N PHE A 127 15.06 18.51 -52.00
CA PHE A 127 16.42 18.60 -52.52
C PHE A 127 16.38 18.22 -54.00
N ASP A 128 16.24 19.23 -54.84
CA ASP A 128 16.46 19.06 -56.27
C ASP A 128 17.98 18.93 -56.48
N ILE A 129 18.49 17.69 -56.45
CA ILE A 129 19.91 17.41 -56.71
C ILE A 129 20.15 17.68 -58.20
N LYS A 130 20.44 18.94 -58.54
CA LYS A 130 21.01 19.26 -59.84
C LYS A 130 22.41 18.67 -59.90
N MET A 131 22.53 17.49 -60.49
CA MET A 131 23.81 16.97 -60.94
C MET A 131 24.45 18.03 -61.85
N LYS A 132 25.44 18.75 -61.35
CA LYS A 132 26.28 19.62 -62.18
C LYS A 132 26.95 18.71 -63.20
N GLN A 133 26.55 18.83 -64.47
CA GLN A 133 27.27 18.21 -65.58
C GLN A 133 28.73 18.61 -65.46
N ASN A 134 29.57 17.66 -65.06
CA ASN A 134 30.98 17.89 -64.91
C ASN A 134 31.55 18.07 -66.32
N HIS A 135 31.97 19.30 -66.65
CA HIS A 135 32.53 19.62 -67.97
C HIS A 135 33.71 18.71 -68.34
N LYS A 136 34.41 18.14 -67.35
CA LYS A 136 35.45 17.12 -67.57
C LYS A 136 34.87 15.83 -68.16
N THR A 137 33.73 15.35 -67.65
CA THR A 137 33.05 14.16 -68.18
C THR A 137 32.57 14.37 -69.61
N LYS A 138 32.06 15.57 -69.94
CA LYS A 138 31.66 15.92 -71.32
C LYS A 138 32.85 15.96 -72.28
N LYS A 139 34.01 16.47 -71.82
CA LYS A 139 35.27 16.53 -72.58
C LYS A 139 35.93 15.14 -72.76
N ILE A 140 35.74 14.25 -71.79
CA ILE A 140 36.18 12.84 -71.86
C ILE A 140 35.27 12.07 -72.82
N LEU A 141 33.95 12.24 -72.74
CA LEU A 141 32.99 11.62 -73.66
C LEU A 141 33.17 12.09 -75.11
N SER A 142 33.45 13.38 -75.34
CA SER A 142 33.76 13.87 -76.69
C SER A 142 35.06 13.30 -77.25
N LYS A 143 36.07 13.06 -76.39
CA LYS A 143 37.32 12.40 -76.77
C LYS A 143 37.16 10.90 -77.01
N LEU A 144 36.24 10.25 -76.30
CA LEU A 144 35.90 8.83 -76.48
C LEU A 144 35.01 8.61 -77.71
N GLY A 145 34.07 9.51 -78.03
CA GLY A 145 33.31 9.46 -79.28
C GLY A 145 34.18 9.65 -80.52
N SER A 146 35.29 10.39 -80.42
CA SER A 146 36.30 10.46 -81.49
C SER A 146 37.20 9.21 -81.60
N LEU A 147 37.09 8.26 -80.67
CA LEU A 147 37.82 6.99 -80.67
C LEU A 147 36.97 5.80 -81.15
N GLU A 148 35.76 6.03 -81.69
CA GLU A 148 34.91 5.00 -82.32
C GLU A 148 35.57 4.30 -83.54
N SER A 149 36.77 4.72 -83.97
CA SER A 149 37.58 3.98 -84.94
C SER A 149 38.42 2.83 -84.35
N LEU A 150 38.44 2.63 -83.03
CA LEU A 150 39.20 1.56 -82.37
C LEU A 150 38.35 0.82 -81.34
N GLY A 151 37.52 -0.12 -81.81
CA GLY A 151 37.06 -1.29 -81.06
C GLY A 151 36.15 -1.03 -79.85
N GLN A 152 34.86 -1.35 -80.03
CA GLN A 152 33.83 -1.65 -79.04
C GLN A 152 34.25 -1.52 -77.55
N VAL A 153 34.08 -0.32 -76.97
CA VAL A 153 34.17 -0.13 -75.51
C VAL A 153 32.80 -0.43 -74.91
N THR A 154 32.64 -1.61 -74.33
CA THR A 154 31.46 -1.95 -73.53
C THR A 154 31.57 -1.25 -72.18
N LEU A 155 30.74 -0.22 -71.96
CA LEU A 155 30.69 0.50 -70.70
C LEU A 155 29.81 -0.27 -69.71
N VAL A 156 30.45 -1.11 -68.89
CA VAL A 156 29.80 -1.76 -67.74
C VAL A 156 29.39 -0.66 -66.76
N HIS A 157 28.09 -0.56 -66.48
CA HIS A 157 27.57 0.29 -65.41
C HIS A 157 27.88 -0.39 -64.08
N SER A 158 28.97 0.03 -63.45
CA SER A 158 29.25 -0.37 -62.07
C SER A 158 28.42 0.50 -61.14
N ASP A 159 27.42 -0.11 -60.49
CA ASP A 159 26.71 0.50 -59.37
C ASP A 159 27.73 0.92 -58.30
N ILE A 160 27.78 2.22 -57.98
CA ILE A 160 28.65 2.71 -56.93
C ILE A 160 27.94 2.56 -55.58
N GLU A 161 28.52 1.69 -54.78
CA GLU A 161 28.23 1.40 -53.38
C GLU A 161 28.19 2.68 -52.52
N VAL A 162 27.04 2.93 -51.89
CA VAL A 162 26.84 4.05 -50.97
C VAL A 162 27.54 3.73 -49.64
N LYS A 163 28.73 4.31 -49.42
CA LYS A 163 29.31 4.37 -48.07
C LYS A 163 28.52 5.39 -47.23
N ARG A 164 27.69 4.88 -46.32
CA ARG A 164 27.13 5.65 -45.20
C ARG A 164 28.28 6.14 -44.31
N GLU A 165 28.47 7.46 -44.24
CA GLU A 165 29.18 8.07 -43.12
C GLU A 165 28.17 8.64 -42.11
N THR A 166 28.27 8.12 -40.89
CA THR A 166 27.62 8.55 -39.68
C THR A 166 28.06 9.97 -39.28
N SER A 167 27.13 10.92 -39.18
CA SER A 167 27.36 12.16 -38.43
C SER A 167 26.79 12.02 -37.02
N VAL A 168 27.68 11.84 -36.05
CA VAL A 168 27.36 11.77 -34.62
C VAL A 168 27.59 13.14 -33.98
N ARG A 169 26.52 13.71 -33.44
CA ARG A 169 26.37 14.65 -32.29
C ARG A 169 27.22 15.94 -32.23
N ARG A 170 26.54 17.06 -31.93
CA ARG A 170 26.96 17.97 -30.85
C ARG A 170 25.88 18.10 -29.79
N LYS A 171 26.31 17.90 -28.54
CA LYS A 171 25.55 18.07 -27.29
C LYS A 171 25.07 19.52 -27.18
N ALA A 172 23.77 19.74 -27.05
CA ALA A 172 23.26 20.95 -26.41
C ALA A 172 23.11 20.63 -24.92
N GLN A 173 24.09 21.07 -24.14
CA GLN A 173 24.02 21.17 -22.70
C GLN A 173 23.10 22.35 -22.39
N VAL A 174 21.84 22.10 -22.04
CA VAL A 174 20.97 23.11 -21.44
C VAL A 174 21.02 22.91 -19.94
N GLN A 175 21.45 23.97 -19.25
CA GLN A 175 21.51 24.07 -17.79
C GLN A 175 20.17 23.62 -17.17
N LEU A 176 20.24 22.68 -16.24
CA LEU A 176 19.27 22.58 -15.16
C LEU A 176 19.34 23.88 -14.36
N GLN A 177 18.54 24.87 -14.72
CA GLN A 177 18.07 25.82 -13.72
C GLN A 177 17.08 25.06 -12.85
N HIS A 178 17.35 25.06 -11.54
CA HIS A 178 16.41 24.68 -10.51
C HIS A 178 15.08 25.42 -10.73
N SER A 179 14.13 24.78 -11.41
CA SER A 179 12.73 25.09 -11.18
C SER A 179 12.39 24.50 -9.82
N ASN A 180 12.31 25.38 -8.83
CA ASN A 180 11.54 25.16 -7.61
C ASN A 180 10.20 24.54 -8.03
N ILE A 181 10.06 23.23 -7.86
CA ILE A 181 8.75 22.59 -7.85
C ILE A 181 8.11 23.10 -6.57
N ASN A 182 7.39 24.21 -6.72
CA ASN A 182 6.54 24.75 -5.68
C ASN A 182 5.66 23.62 -5.13
N ASN A 183 5.78 23.42 -3.81
CA ASN A 183 4.74 22.92 -2.93
C ASN A 183 3.34 23.27 -3.47
N MET A 184 2.64 22.28 -4.02
CA MET A 184 1.18 22.29 -4.04
C MET A 184 0.69 21.33 -2.95
N THR A 185 0.84 21.78 -1.70
CA THR A 185 0.04 21.29 -0.59
C THR A 185 -1.38 21.82 -0.80
N MET A 186 -2.26 21.01 -1.38
CA MET A 186 -3.69 21.32 -1.35
C MET A 186 -4.23 21.00 0.05
N ASN A 187 -4.51 22.07 0.79
CA ASN A 187 -5.38 22.08 1.97
C ASN A 187 -6.74 21.47 1.61
N MET A 188 -6.99 20.22 1.98
CA MET A 188 -8.36 19.72 2.12
C MET A 188 -8.91 20.26 3.44
N ARG A 189 -9.64 21.37 3.34
CA ARG A 189 -10.36 22.04 4.42
C ARG A 189 -11.37 21.09 5.08
N GLN A 190 -11.40 21.18 6.40
CA GLN A 190 -12.50 20.85 7.30
C GLN A 190 -13.87 21.19 6.69
N ARG A 191 -14.78 20.21 6.74
CA ARG A 191 -16.18 20.37 7.16
C ARG A 191 -16.60 19.13 7.91
#